data_AF-A0A067P667-F1
#
_entry.id   AF-A0A067P667-F1
#
_cell.length_a   1.000
_cell.length_b   1.000
_cell.length_c   1.000
_cell.angle_alpha   90.00
_cell.angle_beta   90.00
_cell.angle_gamma   90.00
#
_symmetry.space_group_name_H-M   'P 1'
#
loop_
_entity.id
_entity.type
_entity.pdbx_description
1 polymer ?
#
loop_
_entity_poly.entity_id
_entity_poly.type
_entity_poly.pdbx_seq_one_letter_code
_entity_poly.pdbx_strand_id
1 'polypeptide(L)'
;MDPLPVIHLTDFTITSLQGEHSSLLDDAQIFLQLILDGDVMYETVQGEREADKQVWKVQDCVDVPKLDDISLFSIAVMLDSTSRIVTPLASVKLVSHNIPAERQTSKVTQDLAGLDSILEFSINCTSDGLGSPLSPTRHHEPTTATGTPNPADVYNTQTPHLNDERRSPSQFIEKLSPGDLDAIHSHMPVEPDVEKRAEALNALGKMFLMHYQNNHGLGNLNRAVSAFEDATQMATPNSSQKCIYLNDLGTSLGLRFKHLGEVHDINKSILMLQDAVQLVCDSHLEKPGYLNNLGGSLLHRFERLGNLNDVNNSIRMRENAVQLTPDGHPDKPGRLNNLSASLLRRFQRLGNITDVDNSIRVGENAVQLTLDGHPNKPGCLNNLGSSLLLRFQHLGNSTNMDNAIRAQENAVQLTPDGHPNKPGCLNNLGSSLLHRFEHLGNITDMDNSIRVREDAVRLTPDGHPDKPGHLNNLGGSLLRRFERLGNITDVDNSIRVRENVVQLTPDGHPDKPGYLNNLGSSLLSRFEHLGNITDMDKSIRMREDAVQLTPDGHPDKPGYLNNLGDSLLSRFECLSNITDVDNSIRAGEDAVQLTPDGHPDKPGYLNNLGSSLLYRFERLGNITDMDDSIRV
;
A
#
# COMPACT_ATOMS: atom_id res chain seq x y z
N MET A 1 37.28 -22.39 3.90
CA MET A 1 37.36 -21.36 2.85
C MET A 1 38.22 -20.25 3.42
N ASP A 2 39.12 -19.71 2.61
CA ASP A 2 39.81 -18.47 2.98
C ASP A 2 38.76 -17.34 3.06
N PRO A 3 38.95 -16.32 3.93
CA PRO A 3 38.03 -15.21 4.00
C PRO A 3 37.92 -14.50 2.65
N LEU A 4 36.70 -14.15 2.24
CA LEU A 4 36.49 -13.35 1.04
C LEU A 4 37.15 -11.97 1.25
N PRO A 5 37.86 -11.43 0.26
CA PRO A 5 38.49 -10.12 0.38
C PRO A 5 37.45 -9.01 0.57
N VAL A 6 37.74 -8.08 1.46
CA VAL A 6 36.89 -6.94 1.81
C VAL A 6 37.55 -5.65 1.32
N ILE A 7 36.72 -4.74 0.80
CA ILE A 7 37.14 -3.41 0.39
C ILE A 7 36.84 -2.46 1.56
N HIS A 8 37.87 -1.79 2.05
CA HIS A 8 37.74 -0.70 3.02
C HIS A 8 37.79 0.63 2.25
N LEU A 9 36.76 1.45 2.43
CA LEU A 9 36.79 2.85 2.00
C LEU A 9 37.13 3.71 3.22
N THR A 10 38.22 4.46 3.12
CA THR A 10 38.82 5.21 4.24
C THR A 10 39.15 6.64 3.83
N ASP A 11 38.97 7.57 4.77
CA ASP A 11 39.35 8.99 4.66
C ASP A 11 38.78 9.69 3.40
N PHE A 12 37.58 10.26 3.53
CA PHE A 12 36.94 11.04 2.47
C PHE A 12 37.20 12.54 2.67
N THR A 13 37.48 13.25 1.58
CA THR A 13 37.70 14.70 1.58
C THR A 13 36.97 15.33 0.39
N ILE A 14 36.14 16.33 0.63
CA ILE A 14 35.52 17.15 -0.42
C ILE A 14 36.23 18.50 -0.45
N THR A 15 36.64 18.96 -1.64
CA THR A 15 37.31 20.25 -1.85
C THR A 15 36.56 21.04 -2.92
N SER A 16 36.10 22.26 -2.60
CA SER A 16 35.52 23.16 -3.61
C SER A 16 36.62 23.85 -4.43
N LEU A 17 36.34 24.11 -5.72
CA LEU A 17 37.25 24.74 -6.67
C LEU A 17 37.05 26.26 -6.79
N GLN A 18 36.00 26.83 -6.19
CA GLN A 18 35.73 28.27 -6.26
C GLN A 18 36.52 29.06 -5.18
N GLY A 19 37.10 30.19 -5.59
CA GLY A 19 37.75 31.14 -4.69
C GLY A 19 36.86 32.34 -4.35
N GLU A 20 36.86 32.74 -3.07
CA GLU A 20 36.25 33.96 -2.46
C GLU A 20 34.78 34.31 -2.79
N HIS A 21 34.05 33.50 -3.56
CA HIS A 21 32.61 33.61 -3.72
C HIS A 21 31.87 32.53 -2.91
N SER A 22 30.72 32.92 -2.36
CA SER A 22 29.90 32.06 -1.50
C SER A 22 29.38 30.87 -2.29
N SER A 23 29.70 29.68 -1.79
CA SER A 23 29.22 28.41 -2.31
C SER A 23 27.95 27.98 -1.58
N LEU A 24 27.13 27.16 -2.25
CA LEU A 24 25.96 26.48 -1.64
C LEU A 24 26.32 25.59 -0.42
N LEU A 25 27.61 25.38 -0.17
CA LEU A 25 28.15 24.50 0.87
C LEU A 25 28.61 25.26 2.12
N ASP A 26 28.67 26.60 2.11
CA ASP A 26 29.28 27.38 3.20
C ASP A 26 28.60 27.15 4.58
N ASP A 27 27.27 27.07 4.61
CA ASP A 27 26.49 26.81 5.83
C ASP A 27 25.94 25.37 5.90
N ALA A 28 26.43 24.48 5.02
CA ALA A 28 25.90 23.12 4.87
C ALA A 28 26.53 22.12 5.85
N GLN A 29 25.69 21.23 6.39
CA GLN A 29 26.18 19.99 7.02
C GLN A 29 26.27 18.92 5.94
N ILE A 30 27.49 18.44 5.66
CA ILE A 30 27.76 17.47 4.60
C ILE A 30 28.11 16.12 5.23
N PHE A 31 27.51 15.05 4.72
CA PHE A 31 27.91 13.68 4.97
C PHE A 31 27.76 12.85 3.70
N LEU A 32 28.28 11.62 3.73
CA LEU A 32 28.27 10.71 2.60
C LEU A 32 27.36 9.51 2.90
N GLN A 33 26.50 9.17 1.95
CA GLN A 33 25.77 7.91 1.95
C GLN A 33 26.39 6.94 0.95
N LEU A 34 26.56 5.71 1.41
CA LEU A 34 27.01 4.59 0.61
C LEU A 34 25.79 3.79 0.14
N ILE A 35 25.57 3.78 -1.17
CA ILE A 35 24.41 3.14 -1.79
C ILE A 35 24.86 1.93 -2.59
N LEU A 36 24.20 0.80 -2.36
CA LEU A 36 24.35 -0.45 -3.09
C LEU A 36 22.97 -0.90 -3.57
N ASP A 37 22.83 -1.20 -4.85
CA ASP A 37 21.58 -1.66 -5.49
C ASP A 37 20.35 -0.76 -5.30
N GLY A 38 20.55 0.47 -4.82
CA GLY A 38 19.50 1.45 -4.52
C GLY A 38 19.23 1.65 -3.02
N ASP A 39 19.73 0.76 -2.16
CA ASP A 39 19.59 0.82 -0.71
C ASP A 39 20.79 1.54 -0.06
N VAL A 40 20.53 2.33 0.98
CA VAL A 40 21.59 2.98 1.78
C VAL A 40 22.17 1.95 2.74
N MET A 41 23.40 1.51 2.46
CA MET A 41 24.12 0.51 3.26
C MET A 41 24.89 1.12 4.43
N TYR A 42 25.34 2.37 4.28
CA TYR A 42 26.08 3.09 5.31
C TYR A 42 25.89 4.60 5.16
N GLU A 43 25.89 5.31 6.27
CA GLU A 43 25.88 6.78 6.33
C GLU A 43 27.05 7.20 7.23
N THR A 44 27.94 8.03 6.70
CA THR A 44 29.11 8.47 7.48
C THR A 44 28.73 9.46 8.55
N VAL A 45 29.60 9.62 9.55
CA VAL A 45 29.54 10.81 10.42
C VAL A 45 29.59 12.11 9.60
N GLN A 46 29.04 13.19 10.16
CA GLN A 46 29.09 14.52 9.56
C GLN A 46 30.54 14.98 9.36
N GLY A 47 30.85 15.50 8.17
CA GLY A 47 32.17 16.00 7.85
C GLY A 47 32.53 17.29 8.58
N GLU A 48 33.74 17.35 9.12
CA GLU A 48 34.31 18.54 9.73
C GLU A 48 34.86 19.48 8.64
N ARG A 49 34.47 20.75 8.67
CA ARG A 49 34.98 21.80 7.77
C ARG A 49 36.29 22.39 8.34
N GLU A 50 37.34 22.45 7.53
CA GLU A 50 38.57 23.18 7.93
C GLU A 50 38.28 24.69 7.97
N ALA A 51 38.55 25.34 9.12
CA ALA A 51 38.09 26.70 9.43
C ALA A 51 38.48 27.81 8.43
N ASP A 52 39.53 27.60 7.63
CA ASP A 52 40.05 28.58 6.66
C ASP A 52 40.01 28.06 5.20
N LYS A 53 39.29 26.96 4.91
CA LYS A 53 39.26 26.36 3.55
C LYS A 53 37.88 25.81 3.18
N GLN A 54 37.58 25.77 1.88
CA GLN A 54 36.45 25.02 1.34
C GLN A 54 36.77 23.52 1.25
N VAL A 55 37.12 22.93 2.40
CA VAL A 55 37.50 21.53 2.54
C VAL A 55 36.73 20.91 3.70
N TRP A 56 36.01 19.84 3.41
CA TRP A 56 35.31 19.01 4.39
C TRP A 56 35.99 17.65 4.48
N LYS A 57 36.23 17.17 5.70
CA LYS A 57 36.88 15.88 5.97
C LYS A 57 35.95 14.97 6.75
N VAL A 58 35.83 13.73 6.27
CA VAL A 58 35.12 12.65 6.94
C VAL A 58 36.13 11.53 7.18
N GLN A 59 36.55 11.35 8.43
CA GLN A 59 37.42 10.25 8.83
C GLN A 59 36.54 9.09 9.31
N ASP A 60 36.16 8.24 8.36
CA ASP A 60 35.30 7.08 8.57
C ASP A 60 35.82 5.89 7.76
N CYS A 61 35.41 4.67 8.12
CA CYS A 61 35.83 3.43 7.47
C CYS A 61 34.63 2.52 7.21
N VAL A 62 34.42 2.17 5.93
CA VAL A 62 33.30 1.29 5.54
C VAL A 62 33.81 0.02 4.88
N ASP A 63 33.35 -1.12 5.40
CA ASP A 63 33.68 -2.46 4.94
C ASP A 63 32.64 -2.94 3.91
N VAL A 64 33.08 -3.21 2.68
CA VAL A 64 32.22 -3.63 1.58
C VAL A 64 32.65 -5.01 1.07
N PRO A 65 31.76 -6.02 1.05
CA PRO A 65 32.08 -7.33 0.48
C PRO A 65 32.30 -7.20 -1.03
N LYS A 66 33.31 -7.89 -1.56
CA LYS A 66 33.66 -7.86 -2.98
C LYS A 66 32.60 -8.55 -3.84
N LEU A 67 31.70 -7.74 -4.42
CA LEU A 67 30.77 -8.15 -5.47
C LEU A 67 31.46 -8.08 -6.84
N ASP A 68 31.17 -9.03 -7.73
CA ASP A 68 31.85 -9.13 -9.04
C ASP A 68 31.42 -8.03 -10.04
N ASP A 69 30.35 -7.29 -9.75
CA ASP A 69 29.89 -6.12 -10.51
C ASP A 69 29.69 -4.91 -9.59
N ILE A 70 30.62 -3.95 -9.65
CA ILE A 70 30.63 -2.76 -8.75
C ILE A 70 29.92 -1.55 -9.39
N SER A 71 29.26 -1.78 -10.54
CA SER A 71 28.46 -0.80 -11.29
C SER A 71 27.25 -0.22 -10.56
N LEU A 72 26.85 -0.84 -9.43
CA LEU A 72 25.75 -0.44 -8.56
C LEU A 72 26.20 0.30 -7.29
N PHE A 73 27.50 0.55 -7.14
CA PHE A 73 28.06 1.23 -5.98
C PHE A 73 28.16 2.74 -6.22
N SER A 74 27.47 3.55 -5.41
CA SER A 74 27.58 5.01 -5.48
C SER A 74 27.75 5.67 -4.11
N ILE A 75 28.57 6.72 -4.10
CA ILE A 75 28.71 7.64 -2.97
C ILE A 75 27.83 8.84 -3.28
N ALA A 76 26.77 9.05 -2.49
CA ALA A 76 25.93 10.23 -2.57
C ALA A 76 26.42 11.30 -1.58
N VAL A 77 26.59 12.53 -2.07
CA VAL A 77 26.90 13.70 -1.24
C VAL A 77 25.58 14.29 -0.77
N MET A 78 25.35 14.23 0.55
CA MET A 78 24.10 14.66 1.15
C MET A 78 24.28 16.00 1.84
N LEU A 79 23.28 16.88 1.69
CA LEU A 79 23.18 18.11 2.45
C LEU A 79 22.08 17.96 3.50
N ASP A 80 22.43 18.17 4.76
CA ASP A 80 21.45 18.53 5.78
C ASP A 80 21.43 20.04 6.00
N SER A 81 20.22 20.57 6.06
CA SER A 81 19.91 21.96 6.36
C SER A 81 19.33 22.04 7.77
N THR A 82 19.28 23.23 8.38
CA THR A 82 18.84 23.39 9.77
C THR A 82 17.41 22.92 10.08
N SER A 83 16.64 22.52 9.07
CA SER A 83 15.32 21.88 9.13
C SER A 83 15.32 20.34 9.08
N ARG A 84 16.48 19.66 9.07
CA ARG A 84 16.63 18.19 9.02
C ARG A 84 16.07 17.51 7.76
N ILE A 85 16.13 18.20 6.62
CA ILE A 85 15.74 17.64 5.31
C ILE A 85 17.00 17.28 4.55
N VAL A 86 17.30 15.99 4.53
CA VAL A 86 18.45 15.40 3.82
C VAL A 86 18.14 15.34 2.32
N THR A 87 18.96 16.00 1.49
CA THR A 87 18.78 16.01 0.02
C THR A 87 20.07 15.56 -0.68
N PRO A 88 20.02 14.63 -1.65
CA PRO A 88 21.19 14.25 -2.45
C PRO A 88 21.57 15.37 -3.41
N LEU A 89 22.77 15.93 -3.27
CA LEU A 89 23.31 16.98 -4.15
C LEU A 89 23.95 16.39 -5.43
N ALA A 90 24.69 15.30 -5.28
CA ALA A 90 25.39 14.60 -6.35
C ALA A 90 25.61 13.13 -5.96
N SER A 91 25.83 12.26 -6.95
CA SER A 91 26.26 10.89 -6.71
C SER A 91 27.40 10.48 -7.64
N VAL A 92 28.42 9.81 -7.08
CA VAL A 92 29.60 9.33 -7.78
C VAL A 92 29.53 7.83 -7.85
N LYS A 93 29.43 7.27 -9.06
CA LYS A 93 29.52 5.82 -9.28
C LYS A 93 30.98 5.38 -9.29
N LEU A 94 31.27 4.31 -8.55
CA LEU A 94 32.54 3.61 -8.64
C LEU A 94 32.44 2.47 -9.65
N VAL A 95 33.58 2.09 -10.24
CA VAL A 95 33.68 0.95 -11.16
C VAL A 95 34.89 0.12 -10.82
N SER A 96 34.92 -1.13 -11.29
CA SER A 96 35.90 -2.15 -10.88
C SER A 96 37.37 -1.73 -11.08
N HIS A 97 37.68 -0.85 -12.03
CA HIS A 97 39.04 -0.34 -12.26
C HIS A 97 39.56 0.62 -11.17
N ASN A 98 38.70 1.14 -10.30
CA ASN A 98 39.11 2.00 -9.18
C ASN A 98 39.73 1.21 -8.01
N ILE A 99 39.49 -0.11 -7.97
CA ILE A 99 39.84 -0.95 -6.82
C ILE A 99 41.26 -1.49 -6.98
N PRO A 100 42.15 -1.23 -6.01
CA PRO A 100 43.52 -1.69 -6.08
C PRO A 100 43.65 -3.21 -5.91
N ALA A 101 44.83 -3.72 -6.24
CA ALA A 101 45.22 -5.07 -5.86
C ALA A 101 45.28 -5.22 -4.33
N GLU A 102 45.21 -6.47 -3.88
CA GLU A 102 45.23 -6.80 -2.45
C GLU A 102 46.46 -6.21 -1.73
N ARG A 103 46.22 -5.58 -0.57
CA ARG A 103 47.20 -4.84 0.26
C ARG A 103 47.81 -3.60 -0.40
N GLN A 104 47.13 -3.01 -1.37
CA GLN A 104 47.45 -1.68 -1.89
C GLN A 104 46.32 -0.69 -1.59
N THR A 105 46.70 0.56 -1.30
CA THR A 105 45.75 1.68 -1.19
C THR A 105 45.80 2.52 -2.47
N SER A 106 44.64 2.81 -3.06
CA SER A 106 44.50 3.72 -4.20
C SER A 106 43.73 4.97 -3.77
N LYS A 107 44.20 6.16 -4.16
CA LYS A 107 43.46 7.40 -3.98
C LYS A 107 42.66 7.70 -5.23
N VAL A 108 41.35 7.87 -5.08
CA VAL A 108 40.40 8.17 -6.15
C VAL A 108 39.96 9.62 -6.01
N THR A 109 39.98 10.35 -7.13
CA THR A 109 39.60 11.77 -7.25
C THR A 109 38.49 11.87 -8.31
N GLN A 110 37.34 12.43 -7.97
CA GLN A 110 36.15 12.48 -8.83
C GLN A 110 35.52 13.88 -8.80
N ASP A 111 35.06 14.35 -9.95
CA ASP A 111 34.42 15.66 -10.11
C ASP A 111 32.91 15.57 -9.84
N LEU A 112 32.39 16.45 -8.99
CA LEU A 112 30.98 16.54 -8.62
C LEU A 112 30.27 17.51 -9.56
N ALA A 113 29.96 17.01 -10.76
CA ALA A 113 29.34 17.80 -11.84
C ALA A 113 28.13 18.61 -11.35
N GLY A 114 28.21 19.95 -11.49
CA GLY A 114 27.19 20.90 -11.05
C GLY A 114 27.46 21.58 -9.68
N LEU A 115 28.53 21.20 -8.98
CA LEU A 115 28.90 21.77 -7.67
C LEU A 115 30.31 22.39 -7.64
N ASP A 116 31.02 22.46 -8.77
CA ASP A 116 32.41 22.92 -8.90
C ASP A 116 33.33 22.40 -7.76
N SER A 117 33.23 21.11 -7.46
CA SER A 117 33.85 20.50 -6.27
C SER A 117 34.36 19.10 -6.57
N ILE A 118 35.48 18.74 -5.95
CA ILE A 118 36.15 17.45 -6.12
C ILE A 118 35.98 16.61 -4.85
N LEU A 119 35.51 15.38 -5.01
CA LEU A 119 35.51 14.35 -3.97
C LEU A 119 36.77 13.49 -4.13
N GLU A 120 37.54 13.38 -3.05
CA GLU A 120 38.71 12.51 -2.92
C GLU A 120 38.51 11.48 -1.81
N PHE A 121 38.91 10.23 -2.03
CA PHE A 121 38.88 9.19 -0.99
C PHE A 121 39.87 8.07 -1.28
N SER A 122 40.18 7.27 -0.26
CA SER A 122 41.10 6.13 -0.39
C SER A 122 40.35 4.80 -0.37
N ILE A 123 40.76 3.88 -1.24
CA ILE A 123 40.27 2.50 -1.31
C ILE A 123 41.42 1.58 -0.93
N ASN A 124 41.21 0.66 0.01
CA ASN A 124 42.14 -0.42 0.37
C ASN A 124 41.43 -1.77 0.27
N CYS A 125 42.15 -2.83 -0.11
CA CYS A 125 41.60 -4.17 -0.32
C CYS A 125 42.39 -5.16 0.54
N THR A 126 41.76 -5.82 1.52
CA THR A 126 42.45 -6.75 2.44
C THR A 126 41.78 -8.12 2.49
N SER A 127 42.48 -9.09 3.06
CA SER A 127 42.09 -10.50 3.19
C SER A 127 42.23 -10.98 4.64
N ASP A 128 42.02 -10.10 5.61
CA ASP A 128 42.26 -10.41 7.01
C ASP A 128 41.09 -11.20 7.64
N GLY A 129 41.43 -12.39 8.14
CA GLY A 129 40.57 -13.19 9.01
C GLY A 129 40.79 -12.86 10.48
N LEU A 130 39.70 -12.73 11.24
CA LEU A 130 39.64 -12.40 12.67
C LEU A 130 40.23 -11.03 13.08
N GLY A 131 39.42 -9.98 12.89
CA GLY A 131 39.45 -8.74 13.66
C GLY A 131 38.03 -8.17 13.76
N SER A 132 37.52 -7.92 14.97
CA SER A 132 36.15 -7.46 15.16
C SER A 132 35.96 -5.99 14.72
N PRO A 133 34.90 -5.64 13.98
CA PRO A 133 34.49 -4.24 13.84
C PRO A 133 33.96 -3.73 15.19
N LEU A 134 34.53 -2.62 15.65
CA LEU A 134 34.03 -1.87 16.80
C LEU A 134 32.75 -1.13 16.42
N SER A 135 31.80 -1.04 17.35
CA SER A 135 30.61 -0.19 17.22
C SER A 135 31.01 1.28 17.02
N PRO A 136 30.25 2.08 16.24
CA PRO A 136 30.50 3.51 16.11
C PRO A 136 30.44 4.21 17.47
N THR A 137 31.51 4.95 17.79
CA THR A 137 31.69 5.63 19.07
C THR A 137 30.69 6.77 19.25
N ARG A 138 29.77 6.62 20.22
CA ARG A 138 29.07 7.78 20.79
C ARG A 138 30.07 8.64 21.56
N HIS A 139 30.14 9.93 21.23
CA HIS A 139 30.81 10.92 22.06
C HIS A 139 30.23 10.92 23.48
N HIS A 140 31.09 10.83 24.49
CA HIS A 140 30.77 11.12 25.88
C HIS A 140 31.78 12.13 26.44
N GLU A 141 31.27 13.20 27.05
CA GLU A 141 32.03 14.13 27.88
C GLU A 141 32.50 13.46 29.20
N PRO A 142 33.49 14.03 29.91
CA PRO A 142 34.55 13.21 30.53
C PRO A 142 34.35 12.82 32.01
N THR A 143 34.85 11.61 32.31
CA THR A 143 35.45 11.10 33.58
C THR A 143 35.05 11.74 34.92
N THR A 144 34.60 10.95 35.91
CA THR A 144 35.45 10.17 36.86
C THR A 144 34.53 9.36 37.80
N ALA A 145 34.90 8.34 38.59
CA ALA A 145 36.05 7.41 38.78
C ALA A 145 35.60 6.39 39.90
N THR A 146 36.17 5.23 40.23
CA THR A 146 37.34 4.40 39.79
C THR A 146 37.12 2.98 40.37
N GLY A 147 37.46 1.89 39.67
CA GLY A 147 37.48 0.54 40.28
C GLY A 147 37.37 -0.64 39.30
N THR A 148 38.43 -1.46 39.21
CA THR A 148 38.47 -2.72 38.43
C THR A 148 38.39 -3.94 39.39
N PRO A 149 38.39 -5.21 38.94
CA PRO A 149 37.16 -6.00 38.92
C PRO A 149 37.24 -7.27 39.80
N ASN A 150 36.15 -8.03 39.88
CA ASN A 150 36.21 -9.41 40.41
C ASN A 150 35.34 -10.37 39.56
N PRO A 151 35.93 -11.36 38.87
CA PRO A 151 35.20 -12.25 37.96
C PRO A 151 34.79 -13.56 38.68
N ALA A 152 33.74 -13.49 39.49
CA ALA A 152 33.06 -14.67 40.03
C ALA A 152 31.63 -14.30 40.45
N ASP A 153 30.66 -14.51 39.56
CA ASP A 153 29.60 -15.49 39.86
C ASP A 153 28.85 -15.91 38.60
N VAL A 154 28.75 -17.23 38.45
CA VAL A 154 28.24 -17.95 37.28
C VAL A 154 26.82 -18.39 37.59
N TYR A 155 25.88 -18.01 36.72
CA TYR A 155 24.49 -18.50 36.64
C TYR A 155 23.58 -18.14 37.84
N ASN A 156 22.60 -17.28 37.56
CA ASN A 156 21.25 -17.52 38.06
C ASN A 156 20.21 -17.03 37.04
N THR A 157 19.32 -17.93 36.65
CA THR A 157 18.24 -17.69 35.69
C THR A 157 17.14 -16.84 36.34
N GLN A 158 16.81 -15.70 35.74
CA GLN A 158 15.56 -14.98 36.03
C GLN A 158 14.84 -14.64 34.72
N THR A 159 13.77 -15.38 34.45
CA THR A 159 12.69 -14.95 33.55
C THR A 159 12.08 -13.64 34.08
N PRO A 160 11.99 -12.56 33.30
CA PRO A 160 11.40 -11.31 33.77
C PRO A 160 9.88 -11.47 33.97
N HIS A 161 9.39 -11.19 35.17
CA HIS A 161 7.95 -11.08 35.41
C HIS A 161 7.39 -9.83 34.71
N LEU A 162 6.36 -9.99 33.88
CA LEU A 162 5.74 -8.96 33.03
C LEU A 162 4.85 -7.94 33.77
N ASN A 163 5.02 -7.75 35.08
CA ASN A 163 4.18 -6.88 35.93
C ASN A 163 4.98 -5.72 36.57
N ASP A 164 5.65 -4.89 35.77
CA ASP A 164 6.22 -3.61 36.22
C ASP A 164 5.59 -2.44 35.45
N GLU A 165 4.58 -1.79 36.06
CA GLU A 165 3.73 -0.74 35.49
C GLU A 165 4.45 0.62 35.26
N ARG A 166 5.75 0.62 34.97
CA ARG A 166 6.57 1.84 34.82
C ARG A 166 7.31 1.98 33.49
N ARG A 167 7.07 1.08 32.53
CA ARG A 167 7.49 1.24 31.13
C ARG A 167 6.38 0.79 30.19
N SER A 168 6.04 1.63 29.21
CA SER A 168 5.09 1.27 28.16
C SER A 168 5.64 0.09 27.35
N PRO A 169 4.91 -1.04 27.21
CA PRO A 169 5.41 -2.23 26.53
C PRO A 169 5.90 -1.98 25.09
N SER A 170 5.29 -1.01 24.39
CA SER A 170 5.65 -0.58 23.05
C SER A 170 7.14 -0.24 22.88
N GLN A 171 7.74 0.50 23.82
CA GLN A 171 9.13 1.01 23.69
C GLN A 171 10.22 -0.07 23.80
N PHE A 172 9.86 -1.26 24.31
CA PHE A 172 10.78 -2.41 24.38
C PHE A 172 10.60 -3.33 23.17
N ILE A 173 9.37 -3.46 22.67
CA ILE A 173 9.01 -4.31 21.53
C ILE A 173 9.49 -3.69 20.21
N GLU A 174 9.41 -2.37 20.03
CA GLU A 174 9.94 -1.65 18.85
C GLU A 174 11.44 -1.87 18.58
N LYS A 175 12.19 -2.38 19.57
CA LYS A 175 13.65 -2.61 19.47
C LYS A 175 14.04 -4.03 19.09
N LEU A 176 13.10 -4.97 19.07
CA LEU A 176 13.37 -6.35 18.69
C LEU A 176 13.27 -6.48 17.17
N SER A 177 14.29 -7.04 16.52
CA SER A 177 14.24 -7.33 15.10
C SER A 177 13.40 -8.59 14.83
N PRO A 178 12.90 -8.80 13.60
CA PRO A 178 12.28 -10.08 13.22
C PRO A 178 13.19 -11.29 13.47
N GLY A 179 14.52 -11.12 13.40
CA GLY A 179 15.50 -12.16 13.73
C GLY A 179 15.56 -12.48 15.23
N ASP A 180 15.43 -11.47 16.09
CA ASP A 180 15.32 -11.68 17.54
C ASP A 180 14.02 -12.40 17.91
N LEU A 181 12.92 -12.12 17.20
CA LEU A 181 11.64 -12.80 17.37
C LEU A 181 11.68 -14.25 16.85
N ASP A 182 12.35 -14.52 15.75
CA ASP A 182 12.60 -15.89 15.25
C ASP A 182 13.52 -16.68 16.21
N ALA A 183 14.50 -16.01 16.82
CA ALA A 183 15.31 -16.59 17.89
C ALA A 183 14.48 -16.87 19.14
N ILE A 184 13.58 -15.96 19.55
CA ILE A 184 12.63 -16.18 20.65
C ILE A 184 11.67 -17.34 20.34
N HIS A 185 11.19 -17.48 19.09
CA HIS A 185 10.38 -18.62 18.67
C HIS A 185 11.14 -19.95 18.77
N SER A 186 12.40 -19.96 18.31
CA SER A 186 13.24 -21.16 18.23
C SER A 186 13.88 -21.55 19.56
N HIS A 187 14.09 -20.59 20.45
CA HIS A 187 14.67 -20.78 21.79
C HIS A 187 13.65 -20.58 22.91
N MET A 188 12.35 -20.43 22.59
CA MET A 188 11.29 -20.45 23.59
C MET A 188 11.46 -21.75 24.40
N PRO A 189 11.64 -21.67 25.74
CA PRO A 189 11.81 -22.87 26.54
C PRO A 189 10.66 -23.84 26.28
N VAL A 190 10.92 -25.14 26.40
CA VAL A 190 9.85 -26.14 26.45
C VAL A 190 9.14 -25.97 27.80
N GLU A 191 8.31 -24.93 27.88
CA GLU A 191 7.44 -24.64 29.01
C GLU A 191 6.55 -25.87 29.20
N PRO A 192 6.64 -26.57 30.34
CA PRO A 192 5.90 -27.81 30.57
C PRO A 192 4.40 -27.56 30.74
N ASP A 193 4.02 -26.31 31.01
CA ASP A 193 2.65 -25.84 31.04
C ASP A 193 2.18 -25.45 29.62
N VAL A 194 1.29 -26.27 29.06
CA VAL A 194 0.77 -26.13 27.70
C VAL A 194 -0.02 -24.83 27.51
N GLU A 195 -0.73 -24.36 28.54
CA GLU A 195 -1.51 -23.11 28.45
C GLU A 195 -0.58 -21.89 28.43
N LYS A 196 0.42 -21.83 29.31
CA LYS A 196 1.43 -20.75 29.28
C LYS A 196 2.21 -20.71 27.97
N ARG A 197 2.48 -21.88 27.37
CA ARG A 197 3.11 -21.94 26.06
C ARG A 197 2.20 -21.39 24.96
N ALA A 198 0.90 -21.67 25.01
CA ALA A 198 -0.08 -21.07 24.11
C ALA A 198 -0.20 -19.54 24.31
N GLU A 199 -0.19 -19.06 25.55
CA GLU A 199 -0.17 -17.62 25.87
C GLU A 199 1.07 -16.93 25.29
N ALA A 200 2.26 -17.52 25.46
CA ALA A 200 3.52 -17.00 24.94
C ALA A 200 3.55 -16.96 23.39
N LEU A 201 3.07 -18.03 22.74
CA LEU A 201 2.93 -18.06 21.28
C LEU A 201 1.95 -17.00 20.77
N ASN A 202 0.82 -16.78 21.45
CA ASN A 202 -0.14 -15.74 21.08
C ASN A 202 0.43 -14.32 21.29
N ALA A 203 1.21 -14.11 22.35
CA ALA A 203 1.92 -12.84 22.58
C ALA A 203 2.96 -12.58 21.47
N LEU A 204 3.73 -13.59 21.09
CA LEU A 204 4.70 -13.52 19.99
C LEU A 204 4.01 -13.24 18.63
N GLY A 205 2.87 -13.87 18.37
CA GLY A 205 2.04 -13.59 17.20
C GLY A 205 1.60 -12.11 17.13
N LYS A 206 1.23 -11.51 18.27
CA LYS A 206 0.90 -10.08 18.38
C LYS A 206 2.10 -9.18 18.10
N MET A 207 3.30 -9.56 18.55
CA MET A 207 4.52 -8.81 18.25
C MET A 207 4.82 -8.83 16.76
N PHE A 208 4.79 -10.01 16.11
CA PHE A 208 4.95 -10.10 14.65
C PHE A 208 3.88 -9.29 13.89
N LEU A 209 2.63 -9.32 14.34
CA LEU A 209 1.56 -8.52 13.73
C LEU A 209 1.83 -7.01 13.86
N MET A 210 2.36 -6.55 14.99
CA MET A 210 2.76 -5.15 15.20
C MET A 210 3.92 -4.73 14.28
N HIS A 211 4.94 -5.57 14.11
CA HIS A 211 6.01 -5.31 13.13
C HIS A 211 5.51 -5.30 11.69
N TYR A 212 4.52 -6.14 11.35
CA TYR A 212 3.83 -6.05 10.07
C TYR A 212 3.01 -4.74 9.93
N GLN A 213 2.34 -4.27 10.98
CA GLN A 213 1.58 -3.01 10.95
C GLN A 213 2.47 -1.78 10.74
N ASN A 214 3.72 -1.82 11.24
CA ASN A 214 4.68 -0.72 11.09
C ASN A 214 5.42 -0.77 9.74
N ASN A 215 5.80 -1.97 9.27
CA ASN A 215 6.74 -2.12 8.15
C ASN A 215 6.13 -2.80 6.91
N HIS A 216 4.85 -3.20 6.95
CA HIS A 216 4.10 -3.92 5.90
C HIS A 216 4.71 -5.22 5.35
N GLY A 217 5.83 -5.70 5.91
CA GLY A 217 6.51 -6.91 5.48
C GLY A 217 5.66 -8.18 5.68
N LEU A 218 5.23 -8.78 4.56
CA LEU A 218 4.41 -10.01 4.52
C LEU A 218 5.03 -11.17 5.33
N GLY A 219 6.36 -11.25 5.39
CA GLY A 219 7.07 -12.24 6.20
C GLY A 219 6.76 -12.15 7.71
N ASN A 220 6.43 -10.98 8.24
CA ASN A 220 5.99 -10.83 9.63
C ASN A 220 4.53 -11.28 9.79
N LEU A 221 3.66 -10.98 8.83
CA LEU A 221 2.27 -11.46 8.85
C LEU A 221 2.17 -12.99 8.78
N ASN A 222 3.03 -13.63 7.97
CA ASN A 222 3.10 -15.09 7.89
C ASN A 222 3.57 -15.72 9.20
N ARG A 223 4.58 -15.14 9.88
CA ARG A 223 5.03 -15.58 11.21
C ARG A 223 3.95 -15.37 12.28
N ALA A 224 3.24 -14.24 12.24
CA ALA A 224 2.13 -13.96 13.14
C ALA A 224 1.05 -15.05 13.02
N VAL A 225 0.61 -15.36 11.79
CA VAL A 225 -0.36 -16.43 11.54
C VAL A 225 0.16 -17.78 12.07
N SER A 226 1.40 -18.19 11.79
CA SER A 226 1.94 -19.45 12.31
C SER A 226 1.92 -19.51 13.84
N ALA A 227 2.38 -18.47 14.53
CA ALA A 227 2.39 -18.42 15.99
C ALA A 227 0.96 -18.48 16.59
N PHE A 228 -0.02 -17.85 15.93
CA PHE A 228 -1.43 -17.94 16.33
C PHE A 228 -2.06 -19.32 16.03
N GLU A 229 -1.65 -20.00 14.95
CA GLU A 229 -2.07 -21.37 14.65
C GLU A 229 -1.54 -22.35 15.70
N ASP A 230 -0.27 -22.24 16.09
CA ASP A 230 0.33 -23.07 17.12
C ASP A 230 -0.30 -22.81 18.50
N ALA A 231 -0.52 -21.54 18.88
CA ALA A 231 -1.24 -21.18 20.11
C ALA A 231 -2.64 -21.79 20.16
N THR A 232 -3.38 -21.73 19.05
CA THR A 232 -4.76 -22.26 18.93
C THR A 232 -4.80 -23.79 19.02
N GLN A 233 -3.79 -24.48 18.46
CA GLN A 233 -3.65 -25.93 18.51
C GLN A 233 -3.26 -26.42 19.92
N MET A 234 -2.40 -25.68 20.63
CA MET A 234 -1.96 -26.03 21.98
C MET A 234 -3.03 -25.77 23.05
N ALA A 235 -3.87 -24.74 22.89
CA ALA A 235 -4.89 -24.37 23.86
C ALA A 235 -5.93 -25.49 24.12
N THR A 236 -6.11 -25.85 25.39
CA THR A 236 -7.07 -26.89 25.78
C THR A 236 -8.51 -26.49 25.39
N PRO A 237 -9.38 -27.45 25.02
CA PRO A 237 -10.72 -27.13 24.51
C PRO A 237 -11.60 -26.29 25.44
N ASN A 238 -11.35 -26.35 26.75
CA ASN A 238 -12.13 -25.64 27.77
C ASN A 238 -11.41 -24.39 28.33
N SER A 239 -10.25 -24.01 27.77
CA SER A 239 -9.53 -22.79 28.19
C SER A 239 -10.34 -21.55 27.83
N SER A 240 -10.57 -20.66 28.81
CA SER A 240 -11.22 -19.36 28.58
C SER A 240 -10.42 -18.48 27.62
N GLN A 241 -9.11 -18.74 27.46
CA GLN A 241 -8.23 -17.98 26.60
C GLN A 241 -8.33 -18.40 25.12
N LYS A 242 -8.91 -19.56 24.82
CA LYS A 242 -9.00 -20.11 23.46
C LYS A 242 -9.77 -19.22 22.49
N CYS A 243 -10.80 -18.51 22.96
CA CYS A 243 -11.56 -17.58 22.12
C CYS A 243 -10.74 -16.35 21.70
N ILE A 244 -9.77 -15.92 22.51
CA ILE A 244 -8.82 -14.85 22.16
C ILE A 244 -7.90 -15.32 21.04
N TYR A 245 -7.30 -16.51 21.17
CA TYR A 245 -6.39 -17.05 20.15
C TYR A 245 -7.09 -17.27 18.80
N LEU A 246 -8.32 -17.79 18.83
CA LEU A 246 -9.16 -17.95 17.65
C LEU A 246 -9.51 -16.61 16.97
N ASN A 247 -9.77 -15.55 17.75
CA ASN A 247 -9.97 -14.20 17.23
C ASN A 247 -8.68 -13.62 16.63
N ASP A 248 -7.54 -13.77 17.31
CA ASP A 248 -6.26 -13.21 16.89
C ASP A 248 -5.74 -13.93 15.62
N LEU A 249 -5.90 -15.25 15.55
CA LEU A 249 -5.68 -16.05 14.34
C LEU A 249 -6.62 -15.63 13.21
N GLY A 250 -7.92 -15.57 13.50
CA GLY A 250 -8.94 -15.29 12.50
C GLY A 250 -8.80 -13.90 11.88
N THR A 251 -8.50 -12.88 12.68
CA THR A 251 -8.20 -11.53 12.18
C THR A 251 -6.93 -11.48 11.34
N SER A 252 -5.86 -12.18 11.76
CA SER A 252 -4.58 -12.23 11.03
C SER A 252 -4.71 -12.95 9.67
N LEU A 253 -5.46 -14.05 9.60
CA LEU A 253 -5.83 -14.71 8.33
C LEU A 253 -6.65 -13.78 7.43
N GLY A 254 -7.57 -13.00 8.00
CA GLY A 254 -8.35 -12.00 7.27
C GLY A 254 -7.49 -10.86 6.70
N LEU A 255 -6.40 -10.50 7.37
CA LEU A 255 -5.38 -9.57 6.85
C LEU A 255 -4.53 -10.23 5.76
N ARG A 256 -4.08 -11.48 5.93
CA ARG A 256 -3.28 -12.18 4.91
C ARG A 256 -4.06 -12.38 3.61
N PHE A 257 -5.35 -12.68 3.71
CA PHE A 257 -6.26 -12.70 2.58
C PHE A 257 -6.29 -11.39 1.77
N LYS A 258 -6.23 -10.22 2.42
CA LYS A 258 -6.22 -8.93 1.70
C LYS A 258 -4.97 -8.75 0.83
N HIS A 259 -3.83 -9.30 1.26
CA HIS A 259 -2.57 -9.23 0.50
C HIS A 259 -2.50 -10.26 -0.62
N LEU A 260 -2.91 -11.49 -0.34
CA LEU A 260 -2.66 -12.63 -1.23
C LEU A 260 -3.88 -13.04 -2.06
N GLY A 261 -5.09 -12.63 -1.69
CA GLY A 261 -6.34 -13.06 -2.32
C GLY A 261 -6.73 -14.53 -2.02
N GLU A 262 -5.97 -15.23 -1.17
CA GLU A 262 -6.08 -16.66 -0.91
C GLU A 262 -7.42 -17.06 -0.27
N VAL A 263 -8.31 -17.68 -1.04
CA VAL A 263 -9.67 -18.02 -0.60
C VAL A 263 -9.67 -19.01 0.59
N HIS A 264 -8.61 -19.80 0.77
CA HIS A 264 -8.45 -20.64 1.96
C HIS A 264 -8.35 -19.80 3.25
N ASP A 265 -7.59 -18.70 3.24
CA ASP A 265 -7.37 -17.86 4.40
C ASP A 265 -8.65 -17.19 4.88
N ILE A 266 -9.46 -16.64 3.98
CA ILE A 266 -10.71 -15.98 4.39
C ILE A 266 -11.76 -16.97 4.89
N ASN A 267 -11.78 -18.19 4.33
CA ASN A 267 -12.64 -19.26 4.84
C ASN A 267 -12.20 -19.72 6.23
N LYS A 268 -10.90 -19.94 6.46
CA LYS A 268 -10.34 -20.29 7.77
C LYS A 268 -10.54 -19.14 8.78
N SER A 269 -10.34 -17.90 8.36
CA SER A 269 -10.61 -16.67 9.14
C SER A 269 -12.04 -16.64 9.70
N ILE A 270 -13.03 -16.85 8.83
CA ILE A 270 -14.45 -16.86 9.21
C ILE A 270 -14.77 -18.00 10.17
N LEU A 271 -14.22 -19.20 9.95
CA LEU A 271 -14.40 -20.35 10.86
C LEU A 271 -13.83 -20.05 12.26
N MET A 272 -12.58 -19.60 12.37
CA MET A 272 -11.96 -19.29 13.67
C MET A 272 -12.72 -18.17 14.40
N LEU A 273 -13.19 -17.14 13.68
CA LEU A 273 -13.99 -16.06 14.27
C LEU A 273 -15.40 -16.52 14.67
N GLN A 274 -16.00 -17.48 13.97
CA GLN A 274 -17.26 -18.11 14.39
C GLN A 274 -17.07 -18.93 15.68
N ASP A 275 -16.02 -19.73 15.76
CA ASP A 275 -15.69 -20.53 16.95
C ASP A 275 -15.39 -19.62 18.16
N ALA A 276 -14.65 -18.52 17.97
CA ALA A 276 -14.41 -17.51 19.00
C ALA A 276 -15.70 -16.89 19.56
N VAL A 277 -16.65 -16.55 18.67
CA VAL A 277 -17.96 -15.98 19.05
C VAL A 277 -18.87 -17.01 19.75
N GLN A 278 -18.73 -18.30 19.43
CA GLN A 278 -19.48 -19.38 20.09
C GLN A 278 -18.93 -19.72 21.48
N LEU A 279 -17.60 -19.73 21.66
CA LEU A 279 -16.95 -20.02 22.93
C LEU A 279 -17.09 -18.89 23.95
N VAL A 280 -17.28 -17.64 23.51
CA VAL A 280 -17.36 -16.48 24.40
C VAL A 280 -18.78 -16.27 24.96
N CYS A 281 -18.90 -16.23 26.29
CA CYS A 281 -20.18 -16.01 26.99
C CYS A 281 -20.82 -14.67 26.61
N ASP A 282 -22.15 -14.60 26.61
CA ASP A 282 -22.91 -13.40 26.23
C ASP A 282 -22.61 -12.16 27.10
N SER A 283 -22.21 -12.38 28.35
CA SER A 283 -21.83 -11.32 29.30
C SER A 283 -20.36 -10.88 29.21
N HIS A 284 -19.58 -11.41 28.26
CA HIS A 284 -18.15 -11.12 28.15
C HIS A 284 -17.89 -9.80 27.41
N LEU A 285 -17.04 -8.94 27.98
CA LEU A 285 -16.78 -7.57 27.47
C LEU A 285 -16.26 -7.55 26.03
N GLU A 286 -15.46 -8.55 25.63
CA GLU A 286 -14.89 -8.65 24.28
C GLU A 286 -15.85 -9.20 23.21
N LYS A 287 -17.01 -9.77 23.57
CA LYS A 287 -17.93 -10.39 22.59
C LYS A 287 -18.33 -9.46 21.43
N PRO A 288 -18.63 -8.17 21.65
CA PRO A 288 -18.91 -7.24 20.57
C PRO A 288 -17.70 -6.99 19.64
N GLY A 289 -16.47 -7.10 20.16
CA GLY A 289 -15.24 -7.04 19.36
C GLY A 289 -15.14 -8.21 18.39
N TYR A 290 -15.35 -9.44 18.87
CA TYR A 290 -15.29 -10.64 18.02
C TYR A 290 -16.40 -10.65 16.96
N LEU A 291 -17.61 -10.19 17.32
CA LEU A 291 -18.71 -9.98 16.36
C LEU A 291 -18.36 -8.96 15.28
N ASN A 292 -17.75 -7.84 15.65
CA ASN A 292 -17.27 -6.82 14.70
C ASN A 292 -16.21 -7.40 13.73
N ASN A 293 -15.28 -8.20 14.26
CA ASN A 293 -14.20 -8.83 13.51
C ASN A 293 -14.72 -9.90 12.54
N LEU A 294 -15.62 -10.79 13.00
CA LEU A 294 -16.34 -11.74 12.15
C LEU A 294 -17.08 -11.03 11.01
N GLY A 295 -17.75 -9.91 11.33
CA GLY A 295 -18.40 -9.06 10.33
C GLY A 295 -17.41 -8.46 9.31
N GLY A 296 -16.15 -8.23 9.70
CA GLY A 296 -15.07 -7.82 8.80
C GLY A 296 -14.68 -8.91 7.80
N SER A 297 -14.34 -10.11 8.29
CA SER A 297 -13.94 -11.21 7.39
C SER A 297 -15.06 -11.64 6.44
N LEU A 298 -16.32 -11.62 6.91
CA LEU A 298 -17.50 -11.81 6.05
C LEU A 298 -17.61 -10.73 4.96
N LEU A 299 -17.34 -9.46 5.29
CA LEU A 299 -17.36 -8.38 4.31
C LEU A 299 -16.27 -8.58 3.24
N HIS A 300 -15.05 -8.94 3.66
CA HIS A 300 -13.95 -9.15 2.72
C HIS A 300 -14.17 -10.38 1.81
N ARG A 301 -14.80 -11.46 2.32
CA ARG A 301 -15.22 -12.57 1.46
C ARG A 301 -16.31 -12.16 0.48
N PHE A 302 -17.26 -11.32 0.89
CA PHE A 302 -18.26 -10.74 -0.01
C PHE A 302 -17.63 -9.86 -1.09
N GLU A 303 -16.71 -8.96 -0.73
CA GLU A 303 -16.02 -8.07 -1.68
C GLU A 303 -15.29 -8.85 -2.77
N ARG A 304 -14.76 -10.05 -2.47
CA ARG A 304 -14.05 -10.90 -3.45
C ARG A 304 -14.93 -11.92 -4.19
N LEU A 305 -15.94 -12.50 -3.54
CA LEU A 305 -16.73 -13.63 -4.08
C LEU A 305 -18.20 -13.29 -4.38
N GLY A 306 -18.66 -12.07 -4.09
CA GLY A 306 -20.02 -11.59 -4.38
C GLY A 306 -21.15 -12.27 -3.59
N ASN A 307 -20.85 -13.15 -2.63
CA ASN A 307 -21.84 -13.94 -1.89
C ASN A 307 -22.74 -13.07 -0.99
N LEU A 308 -23.99 -12.86 -1.39
CA LEU A 308 -24.96 -12.02 -0.67
C LEU A 308 -25.23 -12.48 0.79
N ASN A 309 -25.06 -13.77 1.09
CA ASN A 309 -25.19 -14.24 2.48
C ASN A 309 -24.08 -13.68 3.37
N ASP A 310 -22.88 -13.43 2.84
CA ASP A 310 -21.76 -12.93 3.62
C ASP A 310 -21.95 -11.46 4.00
N VAL A 311 -22.41 -10.59 3.09
CA VAL A 311 -22.72 -9.20 3.45
C VAL A 311 -23.93 -9.09 4.40
N ASN A 312 -24.96 -9.92 4.22
CA ASN A 312 -26.09 -9.97 5.15
C ASN A 312 -25.67 -10.44 6.55
N ASN A 313 -24.80 -11.44 6.64
CA ASN A 313 -24.23 -11.87 7.91
C ASN A 313 -23.27 -10.82 8.51
N SER A 314 -22.48 -10.12 7.67
CA SER A 314 -21.59 -9.03 8.10
C SER A 314 -22.37 -7.93 8.81
N ILE A 315 -23.47 -7.47 8.18
CA ILE A 315 -24.39 -6.47 8.75
C ILE A 315 -24.96 -7.00 10.07
N ARG A 316 -25.54 -8.20 10.10
CA ARG A 316 -26.13 -8.80 11.31
C ARG A 316 -25.13 -8.91 12.48
N MET A 317 -23.89 -9.31 12.22
CA MET A 317 -22.86 -9.39 13.27
C MET A 317 -22.45 -8.00 13.78
N ARG A 318 -22.34 -7.01 12.89
CA ARG A 318 -22.01 -5.62 13.25
C ARG A 318 -23.16 -4.89 13.96
N GLU A 319 -24.41 -5.17 13.60
CA GLU A 319 -25.61 -4.71 14.32
C GLU A 319 -25.62 -5.25 15.75
N ASN A 320 -25.40 -6.57 15.92
CA ASN A 320 -25.30 -7.19 17.25
C ASN A 320 -24.14 -6.57 18.07
N ALA A 321 -22.98 -6.35 17.46
CA ALA A 321 -21.85 -5.68 18.11
C ALA A 321 -22.22 -4.26 18.59
N VAL A 322 -22.87 -3.46 17.72
CA VAL A 322 -23.33 -2.10 18.06
C VAL A 322 -24.39 -2.11 19.16
N GLN A 323 -25.32 -3.07 19.15
CA GLN A 323 -26.39 -3.20 20.15
C GLN A 323 -25.85 -3.58 21.54
N LEU A 324 -24.87 -4.48 21.60
CA LEU A 324 -24.22 -4.92 22.85
C LEU A 324 -23.22 -3.88 23.41
N THR A 325 -22.91 -2.83 22.66
CA THR A 325 -21.96 -1.79 23.08
C THR A 325 -22.72 -0.58 23.66
N PRO A 326 -22.47 -0.15 24.91
CA PRO A 326 -23.03 1.10 25.45
C PRO A 326 -22.56 2.33 24.66
N ASP A 327 -23.39 3.39 24.58
CA ASP A 327 -23.08 4.55 23.74
C ASP A 327 -21.85 5.35 24.21
N GLY A 328 -21.53 5.31 25.50
CA GLY A 328 -20.31 5.91 26.08
C GLY A 328 -19.04 5.05 25.97
N HIS A 329 -19.08 3.90 25.30
CA HIS A 329 -17.92 3.01 25.15
C HIS A 329 -17.01 3.50 24.01
N PRO A 330 -15.67 3.55 24.18
CA PRO A 330 -14.74 4.13 23.20
C PRO A 330 -14.82 3.46 21.80
N ASP A 331 -15.06 2.16 21.75
CA ASP A 331 -15.21 1.43 20.47
C ASP A 331 -16.56 1.65 19.75
N LYS A 332 -17.58 2.23 20.41
CA LYS A 332 -18.93 2.38 19.83
C LYS A 332 -18.90 3.08 18.47
N PRO A 333 -18.19 4.21 18.28
CA PRO A 333 -18.10 4.86 16.97
C PRO A 333 -17.37 4.01 15.92
N GLY A 334 -16.34 3.25 16.31
CA GLY A 334 -15.64 2.34 15.41
C GLY A 334 -16.54 1.20 14.92
N ARG A 335 -17.35 0.62 15.81
CA ARG A 335 -18.34 -0.43 15.51
C ARG A 335 -19.47 0.12 14.61
N LEU A 336 -19.95 1.34 14.86
CA LEU A 336 -20.91 2.04 13.99
C LEU A 336 -20.31 2.33 12.60
N ASN A 337 -19.10 2.86 12.53
CA ASN A 337 -18.38 3.13 11.28
C ASN A 337 -18.24 1.86 10.41
N ASN A 338 -17.92 0.73 11.05
CA ASN A 338 -17.85 -0.56 10.38
C ASN A 338 -19.23 -1.05 9.89
N LEU A 339 -20.30 -0.85 10.67
CA LEU A 339 -21.67 -1.17 10.24
C LEU A 339 -22.08 -0.33 9.02
N SER A 340 -21.81 0.98 9.04
CA SER A 340 -22.00 1.87 7.89
C SER A 340 -21.27 1.35 6.64
N ALA A 341 -20.00 0.96 6.76
CA ALA A 341 -19.25 0.39 5.63
C ALA A 341 -19.91 -0.90 5.06
N SER A 342 -20.41 -1.82 5.89
CA SER A 342 -21.10 -3.03 5.40
C SER A 342 -22.41 -2.71 4.68
N LEU A 343 -23.20 -1.76 5.22
CA LEU A 343 -24.44 -1.29 4.58
C LEU A 343 -24.12 -0.64 3.22
N LEU A 344 -23.08 0.19 3.15
CA LEU A 344 -22.66 0.84 1.91
C LEU A 344 -22.21 -0.16 0.84
N ARG A 345 -21.47 -1.21 1.22
CA ARG A 345 -21.11 -2.30 0.28
C ARG A 345 -22.32 -3.07 -0.22
N ARG A 346 -23.33 -3.31 0.62
CA ARG A 346 -24.58 -3.94 0.17
C ARG A 346 -25.35 -3.04 -0.80
N PHE A 347 -25.41 -1.74 -0.53
CA PHE A 347 -25.97 -0.75 -1.46
C PHE A 347 -25.28 -0.78 -2.83
N GLN A 348 -23.94 -0.77 -2.86
CA GLN A 348 -23.17 -0.80 -4.11
C GLN A 348 -23.49 -2.04 -4.98
N ARG A 349 -23.86 -3.18 -4.39
CA ARG A 349 -24.19 -4.41 -5.13
C ARG A 349 -25.67 -4.58 -5.47
N LEU A 350 -26.58 -4.03 -4.66
CA LEU A 350 -28.03 -4.26 -4.80
C LEU A 350 -28.85 -3.02 -5.20
N GLY A 351 -28.27 -1.82 -5.15
CA GLY A 351 -28.99 -0.55 -5.40
C GLY A 351 -30.09 -0.21 -4.38
N ASN A 352 -30.24 -0.98 -3.29
CA ASN A 352 -31.31 -0.78 -2.32
C ASN A 352 -31.12 0.52 -1.52
N ILE A 353 -31.88 1.56 -1.84
CA ILE A 353 -31.75 2.89 -1.22
C ILE A 353 -31.83 2.88 0.32
N THR A 354 -32.56 1.94 0.91
CA THR A 354 -32.63 1.79 2.38
C THR A 354 -31.28 1.45 3.01
N ASP A 355 -30.36 0.82 2.27
CA ASP A 355 -29.02 0.51 2.77
C ASP A 355 -28.13 1.75 2.85
N VAL A 356 -28.16 2.65 1.85
CA VAL A 356 -27.37 3.89 1.90
C VAL A 356 -27.98 4.90 2.88
N ASP A 357 -29.31 4.99 2.97
CA ASP A 357 -29.99 5.80 4.00
C ASP A 357 -29.61 5.33 5.42
N ASN A 358 -29.57 4.01 5.66
CA ASN A 358 -29.10 3.46 6.93
C ASN A 358 -27.60 3.66 7.14
N SER A 359 -26.76 3.56 6.10
CA SER A 359 -25.33 3.85 6.20
C SER A 359 -25.08 5.27 6.66
N ILE A 360 -25.76 6.26 6.07
CA ILE A 360 -25.66 7.67 6.45
C ILE A 360 -26.11 7.85 7.90
N ARG A 361 -27.29 7.37 8.27
CA ARG A 361 -27.82 7.47 9.66
C ARG A 361 -26.88 6.87 10.70
N VAL A 362 -26.23 5.75 10.39
CA VAL A 362 -25.25 5.09 11.27
C VAL A 362 -23.92 5.86 11.31
N GLY A 363 -23.46 6.40 10.17
CA GLY A 363 -22.27 7.25 10.09
C GLY A 363 -22.43 8.59 10.81
N GLU A 364 -23.58 9.25 10.69
CA GLU A 364 -23.94 10.46 11.43
C GLU A 364 -23.91 10.21 12.94
N ASN A 365 -24.47 9.09 13.40
CA ASN A 365 -24.41 8.68 14.81
C ASN A 365 -22.95 8.45 15.28
N ALA A 366 -22.13 7.76 14.47
CA ALA A 366 -20.70 7.59 14.77
C ALA A 366 -19.98 8.93 14.90
N VAL A 367 -20.23 9.88 13.98
CA VAL A 367 -19.66 11.24 14.01
C VAL A 367 -20.16 12.06 15.20
N GLN A 368 -21.41 11.89 15.62
CA GLN A 368 -22.03 12.59 16.76
C GLN A 368 -21.50 12.09 18.11
N LEU A 369 -21.29 10.78 18.27
CA LEU A 369 -20.71 10.18 19.49
C LEU A 369 -19.20 10.43 19.64
N THR A 370 -18.54 10.96 18.60
CA THR A 370 -17.08 11.12 18.57
C THR A 370 -16.69 12.59 18.75
N LEU A 371 -15.90 12.91 19.77
CA LEU A 371 -15.29 14.24 19.94
C LEU A 371 -14.23 14.50 18.87
N ASP A 372 -13.99 15.77 18.51
CA ASP A 372 -13.14 16.10 17.34
C ASP A 372 -11.67 15.70 17.50
N GLY A 373 -11.17 15.64 18.75
CA GLY A 373 -9.82 15.14 19.06
C GLY A 373 -9.70 13.62 19.19
N HIS A 374 -10.75 12.84 18.92
CA HIS A 374 -10.74 11.39 19.09
C HIS A 374 -10.24 10.68 17.81
N PRO A 375 -9.31 9.69 17.90
CA PRO A 375 -8.66 9.07 16.73
C PRO A 375 -9.60 8.52 15.66
N ASN A 376 -10.79 8.04 16.04
CA ASN A 376 -11.77 7.49 15.09
C ASN A 376 -12.56 8.56 14.31
N LYS A 377 -12.51 9.85 14.69
CA LYS A 377 -13.33 10.92 14.08
C LYS A 377 -13.10 11.05 12.56
N PRO A 378 -11.85 11.08 12.05
CA PRO A 378 -11.62 11.23 10.62
C PRO A 378 -12.13 10.02 9.82
N GLY A 379 -11.96 8.80 10.34
CA GLY A 379 -12.48 7.59 9.70
C GLY A 379 -14.00 7.59 9.56
N CYS A 380 -14.71 8.01 10.62
CA CYS A 380 -16.17 8.14 10.60
C CYS A 380 -16.64 9.19 9.59
N LEU A 381 -15.99 10.36 9.56
CA LEU A 381 -16.29 11.45 8.63
C LEU A 381 -16.03 11.04 7.17
N ASN A 382 -14.92 10.35 6.90
CA ASN A 382 -14.56 9.86 5.57
C ASN A 382 -15.61 8.88 5.01
N ASN A 383 -16.03 7.90 5.82
CA ASN A 383 -17.02 6.89 5.43
C ASN A 383 -18.45 7.46 5.31
N LEU A 384 -18.81 8.42 6.16
CA LEU A 384 -20.04 9.21 6.00
C LEU A 384 -20.02 9.96 4.66
N GLY A 385 -18.89 10.59 4.31
CA GLY A 385 -18.72 11.25 3.02
C GLY A 385 -18.88 10.30 1.83
N SER A 386 -18.27 9.11 1.87
CA SER A 386 -18.47 8.08 0.84
C SER A 386 -19.93 7.62 0.72
N SER A 387 -20.65 7.53 1.85
CA SER A 387 -22.08 7.18 1.84
C SER A 387 -22.95 8.26 1.20
N LEU A 388 -22.68 9.53 1.52
CA LEU A 388 -23.36 10.68 0.94
C LEU A 388 -23.09 10.81 -0.57
N LEU A 389 -21.85 10.57 -1.01
CA LEU A 389 -21.47 10.58 -2.43
C LEU A 389 -22.22 9.51 -3.23
N LEU A 390 -22.24 8.27 -2.76
CA LEU A 390 -22.95 7.17 -3.43
C LEU A 390 -24.46 7.41 -3.49
N ARG A 391 -25.04 8.05 -2.48
CA ARG A 391 -26.44 8.49 -2.51
C ARG A 391 -26.69 9.62 -3.51
N PHE A 392 -25.74 10.56 -3.66
CA PHE A 392 -25.81 11.58 -4.70
C PHE A 392 -25.79 10.94 -6.10
N GLN A 393 -24.85 10.03 -6.37
CA GLN A 393 -24.74 9.35 -7.67
C GLN A 393 -26.05 8.65 -8.09
N HIS A 394 -26.80 8.10 -7.13
CA HIS A 394 -28.04 7.39 -7.41
C HIS A 394 -29.30 8.27 -7.48
N LEU A 395 -29.34 9.39 -6.73
CA LEU A 395 -30.55 10.25 -6.62
C LEU A 395 -30.40 11.66 -7.20
N GLY A 396 -29.21 12.08 -7.63
CA GLY A 396 -28.92 13.42 -8.16
C GLY A 396 -29.03 14.58 -7.16
N ASN A 397 -29.23 14.31 -5.86
CA ASN A 397 -29.39 15.36 -4.85
C ASN A 397 -28.04 16.02 -4.48
N SER A 398 -27.79 17.20 -5.05
CA SER A 398 -26.56 17.98 -4.88
C SER A 398 -26.19 18.31 -3.43
N THR A 399 -27.16 18.42 -2.51
CA THR A 399 -26.87 18.65 -1.09
C THR A 399 -26.11 17.49 -0.45
N ASN A 400 -26.33 16.25 -0.90
CA ASN A 400 -25.54 15.10 -0.43
C ASN A 400 -24.07 15.22 -0.90
N MET A 401 -23.83 15.71 -2.12
CA MET A 401 -22.49 15.88 -2.69
C MET A 401 -21.65 16.92 -1.94
N ASP A 402 -22.21 18.10 -1.66
CA ASP A 402 -21.50 19.12 -0.88
C ASP A 402 -21.29 18.69 0.58
N ASN A 403 -22.23 17.94 1.17
CA ASN A 403 -22.04 17.32 2.47
C ASN A 403 -20.94 16.24 2.45
N ALA A 404 -20.82 15.47 1.37
CA ALA A 404 -19.77 14.46 1.21
C ALA A 404 -18.37 15.08 1.19
N ILE A 405 -18.19 16.12 0.37
CA ILE A 405 -16.96 16.89 0.25
C ILE A 405 -16.60 17.50 1.61
N ARG A 406 -17.52 18.22 2.27
CA ARG A 406 -17.29 18.83 3.58
C ARG A 406 -16.92 17.81 4.67
N ALA A 407 -17.53 16.62 4.67
CA ALA A 407 -17.18 15.56 5.61
C ALA A 407 -15.75 15.05 5.38
N GLN A 408 -15.34 14.85 4.12
CA GLN A 408 -14.00 14.39 3.77
C GLN A 408 -12.93 15.47 3.94
N GLU A 409 -13.24 16.75 3.67
CA GLU A 409 -12.38 17.88 4.01
C GLU A 409 -12.10 17.95 5.51
N ASN A 410 -13.13 17.81 6.36
CA ASN A 410 -12.97 17.74 7.81
C ASN A 410 -12.14 16.51 8.23
N ALA A 411 -12.33 15.36 7.58
CA ALA A 411 -11.51 14.17 7.84
C ALA A 411 -10.03 14.42 7.50
N VAL A 412 -9.74 15.05 6.36
CA VAL A 412 -8.38 15.42 5.93
C VAL A 412 -7.75 16.44 6.89
N GLN A 413 -8.51 17.45 7.35
CA GLN A 413 -8.03 18.47 8.29
C GLN A 413 -7.72 17.92 9.68
N LEU A 414 -8.56 17.00 10.20
CA LEU A 414 -8.37 16.36 11.51
C LEU A 414 -7.31 15.24 11.51
N THR A 415 -6.81 14.83 10.34
CA THR A 415 -5.78 13.78 10.22
C THR A 415 -4.40 14.43 10.04
N PRO A 416 -3.40 14.17 10.90
CA PRO A 416 -2.01 14.60 10.70
C PRO A 416 -1.40 13.99 9.44
N ASP A 417 -0.43 14.66 8.82
CA ASP A 417 0.12 14.21 7.52
C ASP A 417 0.89 12.89 7.59
N GLY A 418 1.55 12.62 8.72
CA GLY A 418 2.22 11.33 8.99
C GLY A 418 1.30 10.21 9.48
N HIS A 419 -0.02 10.40 9.49
CA HIS A 419 -0.96 9.37 9.97
C HIS A 419 -1.35 8.42 8.82
N PRO A 420 -1.28 7.08 8.98
CA PRO A 420 -1.47 6.11 7.90
C PRO A 420 -2.78 6.25 7.09
N ASN A 421 -3.86 6.70 7.72
CA ASN A 421 -5.15 6.89 7.02
C ASN A 421 -5.24 8.19 6.17
N LYS A 422 -4.27 9.11 6.25
CA LYS A 422 -4.29 10.40 5.55
C LYS A 422 -4.42 10.25 4.01
N PRO A 423 -3.65 9.36 3.33
CA PRO A 423 -3.79 9.15 1.89
C PRO A 423 -5.18 8.63 1.50
N GLY A 424 -5.77 7.73 2.28
CA GLY A 424 -7.12 7.22 2.06
C GLY A 424 -8.20 8.31 2.10
N CYS A 425 -8.13 9.20 3.10
CA CYS A 425 -9.04 10.36 3.21
C CYS A 425 -8.88 11.32 2.01
N LEU A 426 -7.64 11.62 1.61
CA LEU A 426 -7.32 12.48 0.46
C LEU A 426 -7.81 11.89 -0.87
N ASN A 427 -7.59 10.58 -1.08
CA ASN A 427 -8.06 9.85 -2.25
C ASN A 427 -9.59 9.90 -2.38
N ASN A 428 -10.31 9.73 -1.27
CA ASN A 428 -11.76 9.79 -1.23
C ASN A 428 -12.31 11.20 -1.47
N LEU A 429 -11.68 12.23 -0.87
CA LEU A 429 -11.98 13.63 -1.18
C LEU A 429 -11.81 13.92 -2.67
N GLY A 430 -10.72 13.43 -3.28
CA GLY A 430 -10.48 13.56 -4.71
C GLY A 430 -11.54 12.89 -5.57
N SER A 431 -12.16 11.80 -5.11
CA SER A 431 -13.30 11.16 -5.77
C SER A 431 -14.56 12.02 -5.72
N SER A 432 -14.90 12.59 -4.57
CA SER A 432 -16.08 13.47 -4.44
C SER A 432 -15.95 14.75 -5.25
N LEU A 433 -14.75 15.35 -5.28
CA LEU A 433 -14.43 16.51 -6.11
C LEU A 433 -14.55 16.19 -7.61
N LEU A 434 -14.06 15.02 -8.04
CA LEU A 434 -14.18 14.58 -9.44
C LEU A 434 -15.65 14.46 -9.87
N HIS A 435 -16.50 13.85 -9.05
CA HIS A 435 -17.93 13.74 -9.37
C HIS A 435 -18.66 15.09 -9.33
N ARG A 436 -18.24 16.04 -8.48
CA ARG A 436 -18.77 17.42 -8.53
C ARG A 436 -18.36 18.14 -9.81
N PHE A 437 -17.14 17.93 -10.28
CA PHE A 437 -16.73 18.38 -11.61
C PHE A 437 -17.58 17.74 -12.72
N GLU A 438 -17.76 16.42 -12.73
CA GLU A 438 -18.53 15.72 -13.76
C GLU A 438 -19.99 16.23 -13.84
N HIS A 439 -20.57 16.61 -12.71
CA HIS A 439 -21.95 17.14 -12.64
C HIS A 439 -22.07 18.65 -12.94
N LEU A 440 -21.14 19.48 -12.45
CA LEU A 440 -21.26 20.95 -12.51
C LEU A 440 -20.30 21.63 -13.52
N GLY A 441 -19.32 20.91 -14.06
CA GLY A 441 -18.31 21.45 -14.98
C GLY A 441 -17.26 22.38 -14.34
N ASN A 442 -17.21 22.48 -13.00
CA ASN A 442 -16.29 23.39 -12.30
C ASN A 442 -14.83 22.89 -12.35
N ILE A 443 -14.02 23.44 -13.25
CA ILE A 443 -12.60 23.08 -13.43
C ILE A 443 -11.80 23.14 -12.10
N THR A 444 -12.14 24.06 -11.20
CA THR A 444 -11.52 24.16 -9.87
C THR A 444 -11.65 22.87 -9.05
N ASP A 445 -12.75 22.12 -9.21
CA ASP A 445 -12.94 20.84 -8.53
C ASP A 445 -12.11 19.71 -9.17
N MET A 446 -11.90 19.76 -10.49
CA MET A 446 -10.98 18.84 -11.18
C MET A 446 -9.53 19.05 -10.71
N ASP A 447 -9.07 20.31 -10.70
CA ASP A 447 -7.70 20.62 -10.29
C ASP A 447 -7.46 20.31 -8.81
N ASN A 448 -8.46 20.54 -7.94
CA ASN A 448 -8.40 20.09 -6.55
C ASN A 448 -8.44 18.56 -6.43
N SER A 449 -9.22 17.84 -7.25
CA SER A 449 -9.23 16.36 -7.28
C SER A 449 -7.86 15.78 -7.59
N ILE A 450 -7.18 16.35 -8.60
CA ILE A 450 -5.83 15.95 -8.99
C ILE A 450 -4.85 16.26 -7.85
N ARG A 451 -4.84 17.50 -7.33
CA ARG A 451 -3.95 17.92 -6.24
C ARG A 451 -4.06 17.03 -5.00
N VAL A 452 -5.27 16.72 -4.51
CA VAL A 452 -5.41 15.87 -3.32
C VAL A 452 -5.05 14.40 -3.60
N ARG A 453 -5.16 13.93 -4.85
CA ARG A 453 -4.67 12.59 -5.24
C ARG A 453 -3.16 12.56 -5.39
N GLU A 454 -2.52 13.63 -5.84
CA GLU A 454 -1.06 13.80 -5.80
C GLU A 454 -0.54 13.85 -4.35
N ASP A 455 -1.24 14.58 -3.45
CA ASP A 455 -0.96 14.59 -2.02
C ASP A 455 -1.08 13.17 -1.41
N ALA A 456 -2.12 12.40 -1.78
CA ALA A 456 -2.27 11.01 -1.34
C ALA A 456 -1.11 10.12 -1.82
N VAL A 457 -0.74 10.17 -3.10
CA VAL A 457 0.37 9.40 -3.66
C VAL A 457 1.71 9.77 -3.00
N ARG A 458 1.95 11.06 -2.74
CA ARG A 458 3.17 11.55 -2.09
C ARG A 458 3.29 11.10 -0.63
N LEU A 459 2.17 11.09 0.10
CA LEU A 459 2.13 10.66 1.52
C LEU A 459 2.06 9.14 1.69
N THR A 460 1.97 8.37 0.60
CA THR A 460 1.95 6.90 0.66
C THR A 460 3.36 6.33 0.46
N PRO A 461 3.92 5.58 1.44
CA PRO A 461 5.24 4.97 1.31
C PRO A 461 5.36 4.04 0.10
N ASP A 462 6.56 3.92 -0.47
CA ASP A 462 6.84 2.91 -1.48
C ASP A 462 6.64 1.49 -0.91
N GLY A 463 6.12 0.58 -1.72
CA GLY A 463 5.70 -0.75 -1.28
C GLY A 463 4.40 -0.82 -0.47
N HIS A 464 3.77 0.32 -0.10
CA HIS A 464 2.49 0.28 0.61
C HIS A 464 1.35 -0.28 -0.28
N PRO A 465 0.50 -1.21 0.22
CA PRO A 465 -0.50 -1.91 -0.61
C PRO A 465 -1.49 -1.01 -1.34
N ASP A 466 -1.87 0.13 -0.76
CA ASP A 466 -2.85 1.05 -1.37
C ASP A 466 -2.24 1.99 -2.44
N LYS A 467 -0.90 2.05 -2.58
CA LYS A 467 -0.22 2.97 -3.50
C LYS A 467 -0.60 2.76 -4.97
N PRO A 468 -0.69 1.51 -5.50
CA PRO A 468 -1.20 1.25 -6.84
C PRO A 468 -2.64 1.77 -7.05
N GLY A 469 -3.50 1.62 -6.03
CA GLY A 469 -4.87 2.17 -6.05
C GLY A 469 -4.92 3.70 -6.13
N HIS A 470 -4.10 4.39 -5.33
CA HIS A 470 -4.00 5.86 -5.37
C HIS A 470 -3.46 6.37 -6.72
N LEU A 471 -2.43 5.73 -7.27
CA LEU A 471 -1.88 6.05 -8.59
C LEU A 471 -2.90 5.81 -9.72
N ASN A 472 -3.64 4.69 -9.69
CA ASN A 472 -4.69 4.39 -10.67
C ASN A 472 -5.81 5.44 -10.66
N ASN A 473 -6.17 5.92 -9.46
CA ASN A 473 -7.17 6.97 -9.27
C ASN A 473 -6.66 8.34 -9.76
N LEU A 474 -5.40 8.71 -9.46
CA LEU A 474 -4.76 9.90 -10.02
C LEU A 474 -4.78 9.87 -11.56
N GLY A 475 -4.40 8.74 -12.16
CA GLY A 475 -4.49 8.52 -13.61
C GLY A 475 -5.92 8.66 -14.17
N GLY A 476 -6.93 8.32 -13.37
CA GLY A 476 -8.34 8.54 -13.72
C GLY A 476 -8.74 10.02 -13.75
N SER A 477 -8.36 10.81 -12.74
CA SER A 477 -8.64 12.27 -12.75
C SER A 477 -7.91 12.97 -13.91
N LEU A 478 -6.66 12.60 -14.17
CA LEU A 478 -5.89 13.10 -15.30
C LEU A 478 -6.55 12.79 -16.65
N LEU A 479 -7.03 11.55 -16.84
CA LEU A 479 -7.77 11.15 -18.03
C LEU A 479 -9.06 11.99 -18.21
N ARG A 480 -9.86 12.17 -17.15
CA ARG A 480 -11.07 13.01 -17.21
C ARG A 480 -10.76 14.48 -17.52
N ARG A 481 -9.61 15.01 -17.08
CA ARG A 481 -9.18 16.38 -17.44
C ARG A 481 -8.77 16.46 -18.91
N PHE A 482 -8.06 15.44 -19.43
CA PHE A 482 -7.74 15.33 -20.85
C PHE A 482 -9.01 15.27 -21.73
N GLU A 483 -9.95 14.38 -21.44
CA GLU A 483 -11.22 14.22 -22.18
C GLU A 483 -12.06 15.50 -22.25
N ARG A 484 -11.81 16.47 -21.36
CA ARG A 484 -12.51 17.77 -21.32
C ARG A 484 -11.72 18.96 -21.83
N LEU A 485 -10.39 18.95 -21.73
CA LEU A 485 -9.54 20.09 -22.08
C LEU A 485 -8.58 19.82 -23.26
N GLY A 486 -8.44 18.58 -23.71
CA GLY A 486 -7.52 18.18 -24.79
C GLY A 486 -6.02 18.31 -24.44
N ASN A 487 -5.67 18.52 -23.17
CA ASN A 487 -4.28 18.70 -22.74
C ASN A 487 -3.50 17.36 -22.80
N ILE A 488 -2.71 17.18 -23.86
CA ILE A 488 -1.91 15.96 -24.12
C ILE A 488 -1.06 15.55 -22.90
N THR A 489 -0.53 16.52 -22.16
CA THR A 489 0.26 16.29 -20.93
C THR A 489 -0.51 15.48 -19.87
N ASP A 490 -1.84 15.63 -19.81
CA ASP A 490 -2.66 14.93 -18.82
C ASP A 490 -2.87 13.47 -19.19
N VAL A 491 -3.09 13.14 -20.47
CA VAL A 491 -3.20 11.73 -20.90
C VAL A 491 -1.84 11.02 -20.89
N ASP A 492 -0.76 11.72 -21.23
CA ASP A 492 0.60 11.19 -21.10
C ASP A 492 0.94 10.88 -19.64
N ASN A 493 0.58 11.75 -18.70
CA ASN A 493 0.72 11.47 -17.27
C ASN A 493 -0.22 10.36 -16.79
N SER A 494 -1.47 10.29 -17.29
CA SER A 494 -2.41 9.22 -16.99
C SER A 494 -1.87 7.84 -17.38
N ILE A 495 -1.31 7.74 -18.59
CA ILE A 495 -0.65 6.53 -19.09
C ILE A 495 0.57 6.22 -18.22
N ARG A 496 1.47 7.18 -18.00
CA ARG A 496 2.70 6.99 -17.20
C ARG A 496 2.43 6.48 -15.78
N VAL A 497 1.44 7.03 -15.07
CA VAL A 497 1.11 6.53 -13.72
C VAL A 497 0.44 5.16 -13.76
N ARG A 498 -0.37 4.85 -14.78
CA ARG A 498 -1.02 3.54 -14.93
C ARG A 498 -0.05 2.44 -15.41
N GLU A 499 0.94 2.77 -16.24
CA GLU A 499 2.05 1.87 -16.57
C GLU A 499 2.85 1.51 -15.31
N ASN A 500 3.15 2.49 -14.44
CA ASN A 500 3.79 2.26 -13.14
C ASN A 500 2.95 1.34 -12.23
N VAL A 501 1.63 1.58 -12.13
CA VAL A 501 0.71 0.68 -11.40
C VAL A 501 0.78 -0.76 -11.90
N VAL A 502 0.75 -0.98 -13.22
CA VAL A 502 0.81 -2.33 -13.82
C VAL A 502 2.17 -3.01 -13.57
N GLN A 503 3.26 -2.23 -13.51
CA GLN A 503 4.61 -2.73 -13.18
C GLN A 503 4.76 -3.10 -11.70
N LEU A 504 4.21 -2.29 -10.78
CA LEU A 504 4.24 -2.56 -9.34
C LEU A 504 3.31 -3.71 -8.90
N THR A 505 2.36 -4.10 -9.74
CA THR A 505 1.33 -5.08 -9.40
C THR A 505 1.66 -6.47 -9.96
N PRO A 506 1.89 -7.51 -9.12
CA PRO A 506 2.16 -8.88 -9.59
C PRO A 506 1.00 -9.50 -10.37
N ASP A 507 1.28 -10.44 -11.28
CA ASP A 507 0.25 -11.04 -12.16
C ASP A 507 -0.89 -11.76 -11.42
N GLY A 508 -0.59 -12.36 -10.27
CA GLY A 508 -1.60 -12.99 -9.40
C GLY A 508 -2.40 -12.01 -8.52
N HIS A 509 -2.11 -10.71 -8.55
CA HIS A 509 -2.78 -9.74 -7.69
C HIS A 509 -4.24 -9.52 -8.11
N PRO A 510 -5.21 -9.51 -7.17
CA PRO A 510 -6.64 -9.42 -7.45
C PRO A 510 -7.03 -8.27 -8.39
N ASP A 511 -6.39 -7.11 -8.25
CA ASP A 511 -6.78 -5.87 -8.94
C ASP A 511 -6.04 -5.64 -10.27
N LYS A 512 -5.05 -6.47 -10.63
CA LYS A 512 -4.25 -6.25 -11.85
C LYS A 512 -5.09 -6.17 -13.13
N PRO A 513 -6.11 -7.02 -13.34
CA PRO A 513 -6.99 -6.91 -14.51
C PRO A 513 -7.68 -5.54 -14.62
N GLY A 514 -8.13 -4.98 -13.49
CA GLY A 514 -8.73 -3.65 -13.43
C GLY A 514 -7.74 -2.55 -13.81
N TYR A 515 -6.50 -2.63 -13.35
CA TYR A 515 -5.45 -1.66 -13.70
C TYR A 515 -5.05 -1.74 -15.18
N LEU A 516 -4.94 -2.95 -15.75
CA LEU A 516 -4.70 -3.19 -17.17
C LEU A 516 -5.83 -2.61 -18.03
N ASN A 517 -7.09 -2.91 -17.70
CA ASN A 517 -8.27 -2.35 -18.36
C ASN A 517 -8.26 -0.81 -18.34
N ASN A 518 -7.93 -0.21 -17.19
CA ASN A 518 -7.84 1.24 -17.02
C ASN A 518 -6.71 1.88 -17.85
N LEU A 519 -5.53 1.25 -17.90
CA LEU A 519 -4.44 1.66 -18.79
C LEU A 519 -4.89 1.60 -20.26
N GLY A 520 -5.60 0.54 -20.65
CA GLY A 520 -6.22 0.41 -21.96
C GLY A 520 -7.17 1.58 -22.30
N SER A 521 -7.96 2.06 -21.34
CA SER A 521 -8.82 3.23 -21.54
C SER A 521 -8.06 4.54 -21.75
N SER A 522 -6.96 4.78 -21.03
CA SER A 522 -6.12 5.97 -21.25
C SER A 522 -5.46 5.95 -22.63
N LEU A 523 -5.00 4.78 -23.08
CA LEU A 523 -4.41 4.57 -24.40
C LEU A 523 -5.43 4.75 -25.53
N LEU A 524 -6.65 4.22 -25.36
CA LEU A 524 -7.75 4.40 -26.32
C LEU A 524 -8.11 5.87 -26.48
N SER A 525 -8.31 6.60 -25.37
CA SER A 525 -8.64 8.02 -25.40
C SER A 525 -7.54 8.86 -26.09
N ARG A 526 -6.25 8.54 -25.86
CA ARG A 526 -5.15 9.20 -26.58
C ARG A 526 -5.19 8.90 -28.09
N PHE A 527 -5.51 7.66 -28.47
CA PHE A 527 -5.70 7.29 -29.87
C PHE A 527 -6.84 8.07 -30.53
N GLU A 528 -8.02 8.14 -29.90
CA GLU A 528 -9.21 8.83 -30.45
C GLU A 528 -8.94 10.31 -30.77
N HIS A 529 -8.07 10.96 -30.00
CA HIS A 529 -7.70 12.36 -30.18
C HIS A 529 -6.51 12.60 -31.11
N LEU A 530 -5.52 11.68 -31.14
CA LEU A 530 -4.23 11.88 -31.83
C LEU A 530 -3.97 10.94 -33.02
N GLY A 531 -4.79 9.90 -33.23
CA GLY A 531 -4.69 8.92 -34.31
C GLY A 531 -3.51 7.95 -34.22
N ASN A 532 -2.80 7.87 -33.08
CA ASN A 532 -1.63 6.99 -32.92
C ASN A 532 -2.02 5.51 -32.79
N ILE A 533 -2.01 4.78 -33.91
CA ILE A 533 -2.33 3.33 -33.98
C ILE A 533 -1.55 2.49 -32.95
N THR A 534 -0.33 2.88 -32.59
CA THR A 534 0.47 2.19 -31.55
C THR A 534 -0.24 2.15 -30.19
N ASP A 535 -0.99 3.20 -29.85
CA ASP A 535 -1.74 3.29 -28.60
C ASP A 535 -3.02 2.44 -28.65
N MET A 536 -3.69 2.37 -29.80
CA MET A 536 -4.78 1.42 -30.03
C MET A 536 -4.32 -0.03 -29.85
N ASP A 537 -3.19 -0.41 -30.49
CA ASP A 537 -2.64 -1.76 -30.36
C ASP A 537 -2.18 -2.09 -28.93
N LYS A 538 -1.67 -1.11 -28.19
CA LYS A 538 -1.39 -1.26 -26.75
C LYS A 538 -2.70 -1.40 -25.95
N SER A 539 -3.72 -0.60 -26.25
CA SER A 539 -5.02 -0.63 -25.56
C SER A 539 -5.67 -2.00 -25.64
N ILE A 540 -5.71 -2.57 -26.85
CA ILE A 540 -6.23 -3.92 -27.10
C ILE A 540 -5.44 -4.95 -26.30
N ARG A 541 -4.10 -4.96 -26.37
CA ARG A 541 -3.27 -5.91 -25.58
C ARG A 541 -3.54 -5.84 -24.08
N MET A 542 -3.62 -4.63 -23.49
CA MET A 542 -3.91 -4.50 -22.06
C MET A 542 -5.33 -5.00 -21.70
N ARG A 543 -6.30 -4.83 -22.59
CA ARG A 543 -7.67 -5.36 -22.39
C ARG A 543 -7.73 -6.88 -22.61
N GLU A 544 -6.96 -7.43 -23.55
CA GLU A 544 -6.77 -8.88 -23.73
C GLU A 544 -6.13 -9.52 -22.48
N ASP A 545 -5.04 -8.94 -21.96
CA ASP A 545 -4.37 -9.41 -20.74
C ASP A 545 -5.32 -9.38 -19.52
N ALA A 546 -6.13 -8.32 -19.39
CA ALA A 546 -7.15 -8.22 -18.34
C ALA A 546 -8.21 -9.32 -18.44
N VAL A 547 -8.70 -9.62 -19.65
CA VAL A 547 -9.68 -10.71 -19.88
C VAL A 547 -9.06 -12.09 -19.61
N GLN A 548 -7.79 -12.31 -19.99
CA GLN A 548 -7.09 -13.58 -19.77
C GLN A 548 -6.80 -13.85 -18.29
N LEU A 549 -6.40 -12.84 -17.52
CA LEU A 549 -6.15 -12.94 -16.07
C LEU A 549 -7.45 -13.06 -15.24
N THR A 550 -8.63 -12.87 -15.85
CA THR A 550 -9.91 -12.87 -15.14
C THR A 550 -10.70 -14.17 -15.37
N PRO A 551 -11.04 -14.96 -14.33
CA PRO A 551 -11.87 -16.15 -14.45
C PRO A 551 -13.32 -15.84 -14.88
N ASP A 552 -13.98 -16.76 -15.59
CA ASP A 552 -15.33 -16.56 -16.14
C ASP A 552 -16.41 -16.23 -15.09
N GLY A 553 -16.25 -16.73 -13.86
CA GLY A 553 -17.15 -16.43 -12.75
C GLY A 553 -16.88 -15.10 -12.03
N HIS A 554 -15.91 -14.29 -12.47
CA HIS A 554 -15.59 -13.01 -11.84
C HIS A 554 -16.59 -11.93 -12.27
N PRO A 555 -17.14 -11.13 -11.33
CA PRO A 555 -18.21 -10.16 -11.64
C PRO A 555 -17.81 -9.10 -12.67
N ASP A 556 -16.52 -8.75 -12.74
CA ASP A 556 -16.02 -7.68 -13.63
C ASP A 556 -15.63 -8.16 -15.03
N LYS A 557 -15.58 -9.48 -15.29
CA LYS A 557 -15.15 -10.01 -16.61
C LYS A 557 -16.01 -9.50 -17.78
N PRO A 558 -17.35 -9.44 -17.67
CA PRO A 558 -18.19 -8.87 -18.72
C PRO A 558 -17.83 -7.43 -19.08
N GLY A 559 -17.45 -6.61 -18.09
CA GLY A 559 -17.01 -5.24 -18.32
C GLY A 559 -15.68 -5.16 -19.08
N TYR A 560 -14.71 -6.03 -18.77
CA TYR A 560 -13.45 -6.09 -19.49
C TYR A 560 -13.63 -6.60 -20.93
N LEU A 561 -14.51 -7.58 -21.14
CA LEU A 561 -14.89 -8.08 -22.46
C LEU A 561 -15.59 -7.00 -23.30
N ASN A 562 -16.55 -6.27 -22.74
CA ASN A 562 -17.20 -5.14 -23.41
C ASN A 562 -16.17 -4.09 -23.86
N ASN A 563 -15.28 -3.68 -22.94
CA ASN A 563 -14.22 -2.73 -23.25
C ASN A 563 -13.26 -3.25 -24.33
N LEU A 564 -12.90 -4.53 -24.31
CA LEU A 564 -12.10 -5.14 -25.38
C LEU A 564 -12.84 -5.06 -26.73
N GLY A 565 -14.15 -5.35 -26.73
CA GLY A 565 -15.02 -5.20 -27.88
C GLY A 565 -15.03 -3.78 -28.45
N ASP A 566 -15.16 -2.77 -27.60
CA ASP A 566 -15.15 -1.36 -27.99
C ASP A 566 -13.81 -0.96 -28.65
N SER A 567 -12.66 -1.33 -28.07
CA SER A 567 -11.35 -1.05 -28.67
C SER A 567 -11.18 -1.72 -30.04
N LEU A 568 -11.63 -2.96 -30.17
CA LEU A 568 -11.58 -3.70 -31.44
C LEU A 568 -12.48 -3.05 -32.50
N LEU A 569 -13.68 -2.59 -32.11
CA LEU A 569 -14.59 -1.88 -33.00
C LEU A 569 -13.96 -0.55 -33.48
N SER A 570 -13.40 0.26 -32.58
CA SER A 570 -12.69 1.49 -32.96
C SER A 570 -11.49 1.23 -33.88
N ARG A 571 -10.76 0.13 -33.71
CA ARG A 571 -9.69 -0.25 -34.66
C ARG A 571 -10.26 -0.68 -36.01
N PHE A 572 -11.39 -1.40 -36.04
CA PHE A 572 -12.10 -1.73 -37.27
C PHE A 572 -12.60 -0.49 -38.02
N GLU A 573 -13.18 0.49 -37.34
CA GLU A 573 -13.64 1.73 -37.98
C GLU A 573 -12.51 2.46 -38.73
N CYS A 574 -11.31 2.48 -38.16
CA CYS A 574 -10.14 3.14 -38.75
C CYS A 574 -9.39 2.30 -39.81
N LEU A 575 -9.28 0.98 -39.62
CA LEU A 575 -8.43 0.11 -40.46
C LEU A 575 -9.21 -0.86 -41.37
N SER A 576 -10.52 -0.99 -41.19
CA SER A 576 -11.40 -1.96 -41.89
C SER A 576 -10.94 -3.42 -41.79
N ASN A 577 -10.22 -3.79 -40.72
CA ASN A 577 -9.78 -5.16 -40.46
C ASN A 577 -10.95 -6.03 -39.98
N ILE A 578 -11.49 -6.88 -40.86
CA ILE A 578 -12.64 -7.76 -40.60
C ILE A 578 -12.45 -8.60 -39.32
N THR A 579 -11.21 -9.05 -39.05
CA THR A 579 -10.88 -9.82 -37.84
C THR A 579 -11.24 -9.08 -36.55
N ASP A 580 -11.12 -7.75 -36.53
CA ASP A 580 -11.36 -6.94 -35.34
C ASP A 580 -12.86 -6.83 -35.03
N VAL A 581 -13.71 -6.60 -36.03
CA VAL A 581 -15.17 -6.58 -35.80
C VAL A 581 -15.71 -7.98 -35.44
N ASP A 582 -15.16 -9.05 -36.01
CA ASP A 582 -15.52 -10.42 -35.62
C ASP A 582 -15.08 -10.76 -34.19
N ASN A 583 -13.92 -10.26 -33.74
CA ASN A 583 -13.47 -10.41 -32.36
C ASN A 583 -14.28 -9.51 -31.39
N SER A 584 -14.68 -8.31 -31.85
CA SER A 584 -15.51 -7.38 -31.09
C SER A 584 -16.89 -7.96 -30.78
N ILE A 585 -17.55 -8.52 -31.81
CA ILE A 585 -18.83 -9.22 -31.66
C ILE A 585 -18.70 -10.38 -30.69
N ARG A 586 -17.68 -11.24 -30.82
CA ARG A 586 -17.44 -12.35 -29.87
C ARG A 586 -17.26 -11.88 -28.43
N ALA A 587 -16.51 -10.81 -28.21
CA ALA A 587 -16.33 -10.24 -26.86
C ALA A 587 -17.65 -9.68 -26.30
N GLY A 588 -18.49 -9.06 -27.13
CA GLY A 588 -19.84 -8.62 -26.76
C GLY A 588 -20.79 -9.78 -26.44
N GLU A 589 -20.76 -10.85 -27.25
CA GLU A 589 -21.52 -12.09 -27.00
C GLU A 589 -21.13 -12.72 -25.67
N ASP A 590 -19.83 -12.90 -25.40
CA ASP A 590 -19.31 -13.42 -24.14
C ASP A 590 -19.72 -12.54 -22.94
N ALA A 591 -19.63 -11.20 -23.07
CA ALA A 591 -20.06 -10.27 -22.02
C ALA A 591 -21.56 -10.39 -21.72
N VAL A 592 -22.41 -10.45 -22.75
CA VAL A 592 -23.87 -10.61 -22.61
C VAL A 592 -24.22 -11.99 -22.02
N GLN A 593 -23.51 -13.05 -22.41
CA GLN A 593 -23.72 -14.42 -21.92
C GLN A 593 -23.32 -14.58 -20.45
N LEU A 594 -22.19 -13.99 -20.02
CA LEU A 594 -21.73 -14.04 -18.63
C LEU A 594 -22.56 -13.13 -17.70
N THR A 595 -23.37 -12.22 -18.24
CA THR A 595 -24.17 -11.28 -17.46
C THR A 595 -25.60 -11.79 -17.21
N PRO A 596 -26.05 -11.97 -15.95
CA PRO A 596 -27.41 -12.39 -15.64
C PRO A 596 -28.49 -11.42 -16.12
N ASP A 597 -29.68 -11.94 -16.43
CA ASP A 597 -30.83 -11.10 -16.76
C ASP A 597 -31.23 -10.21 -15.57
N GLY A 598 -31.49 -8.93 -15.86
CA GLY A 598 -31.76 -7.91 -14.84
C GLY A 598 -30.51 -7.28 -14.21
N HIS A 599 -29.29 -7.65 -14.60
CA HIS A 599 -28.09 -6.91 -14.21
C HIS A 599 -28.12 -5.48 -14.82
N PRO A 600 -27.80 -4.42 -14.05
CA PRO A 600 -27.92 -3.03 -14.51
C PRO A 600 -27.09 -2.71 -15.76
N ASP A 601 -25.93 -3.35 -15.92
CA ASP A 601 -25.01 -3.08 -17.03
C ASP A 601 -25.32 -3.89 -18.31
N LYS A 602 -26.17 -4.94 -18.24
CA LYS A 602 -26.47 -5.80 -19.39
C LYS A 602 -27.02 -5.04 -20.62
N PRO A 603 -27.90 -4.03 -20.46
CA PRO A 603 -28.35 -3.20 -21.59
C PRO A 603 -27.21 -2.44 -22.29
N GLY A 604 -26.16 -2.05 -21.56
CA GLY A 604 -24.98 -1.43 -22.14
C GLY A 604 -24.20 -2.40 -23.03
N TYR A 605 -24.00 -3.63 -22.55
CA TYR A 605 -23.30 -4.67 -23.31
C TYR A 605 -24.07 -5.10 -24.57
N LEU A 606 -25.40 -5.19 -24.47
CA LEU A 606 -26.29 -5.43 -25.62
C LEU A 606 -26.19 -4.31 -26.66
N ASN A 607 -26.20 -3.04 -26.24
CA ASN A 607 -26.04 -1.89 -27.13
C ASN A 607 -24.69 -1.90 -27.88
N ASN A 608 -23.59 -2.23 -27.20
CA ASN A 608 -22.27 -2.26 -27.82
C ASN A 608 -22.10 -3.47 -28.77
N LEU A 609 -22.67 -4.63 -28.42
CA LEU A 609 -22.78 -5.78 -29.32
C LEU A 609 -23.60 -5.45 -30.57
N GLY A 610 -24.77 -4.82 -30.41
CA GLY A 610 -25.62 -4.36 -31.51
C GLY A 610 -24.91 -3.33 -32.40
N SER A 611 -24.13 -2.42 -31.82
CA SER A 611 -23.29 -1.47 -32.56
C SER A 611 -22.24 -2.18 -33.42
N SER A 612 -21.57 -3.19 -32.87
CA SER A 612 -20.55 -3.97 -33.59
C SER A 612 -21.15 -4.78 -34.76
N LEU A 613 -22.32 -5.38 -34.55
CA LEU A 613 -23.10 -6.06 -35.59
C LEU A 613 -23.54 -5.07 -36.69
N LEU A 614 -24.06 -3.90 -36.32
CA LEU A 614 -24.49 -2.86 -37.26
C LEU A 614 -23.32 -2.37 -38.13
N TYR A 615 -22.15 -2.10 -37.54
CA TYR A 615 -20.97 -1.71 -38.30
C TYR A 615 -20.45 -2.82 -39.24
N ARG A 616 -20.56 -4.09 -38.85
CA ARG A 616 -20.24 -5.21 -39.75
C ARG A 616 -21.22 -5.27 -40.93
N PHE A 617 -22.52 -5.07 -40.68
CA PHE A 617 -23.53 -4.94 -41.72
C PHE A 617 -23.24 -3.78 -42.68
N GLU A 618 -22.98 -2.57 -42.18
CA GLU A 618 -22.73 -1.38 -43.01
C GLU A 618 -21.53 -1.54 -43.96
N ARG A 619 -20.52 -2.34 -43.57
CA ARG A 619 -19.30 -2.55 -44.37
C ARG A 619 -19.36 -3.79 -45.26
N LEU A 620 -20.02 -4.87 -44.82
CA LEU A 620 -20.01 -6.17 -45.52
C LEU A 620 -21.36 -6.55 -46.15
N GLY A 621 -22.45 -5.87 -45.82
CA GLY A 621 -23.79 -6.12 -46.37
C GLY A 621 -24.48 -7.39 -45.88
N ASN A 622 -24.01 -7.99 -44.79
CA ASN A 622 -24.58 -9.21 -44.23
C ASN A 622 -25.90 -8.93 -43.49
N ILE A 623 -27.03 -9.22 -44.14
CA ILE A 623 -28.39 -8.95 -43.62
C ILE A 623 -28.62 -9.61 -42.24
N THR A 624 -28.02 -10.76 -41.96
CA THR A 624 -28.13 -11.43 -40.66
C THR A 624 -27.61 -10.55 -39.52
N ASP A 625 -26.56 -9.77 -39.75
CA ASP A 625 -26.00 -8.87 -38.73
C ASP A 625 -26.94 -7.69 -38.43
N MET A 626 -27.71 -7.24 -39.43
CA MET A 626 -28.74 -6.22 -39.23
C MET A 626 -29.90 -6.77 -38.39
N ASP A 627 -30.43 -7.94 -38.73
CA ASP A 627 -31.51 -8.60 -37.97
C ASP A 627 -31.07 -8.91 -36.53
N ASP A 628 -29.82 -9.34 -36.36
CA ASP A 628 -29.22 -9.63 -35.05
C ASP A 628 -28.98 -8.34 -34.24
N SER A 629 -28.53 -7.24 -34.86
CA SER A 629 -28.35 -5.93 -34.20
C SER A 629 -29.64 -5.29 -33.71
N ILE A 630 -30.79 -5.67 -34.28
CA ILE A 630 -32.13 -5.21 -33.87
C ILE A 630 -32.70 -6.12 -32.77
N ARG A 631 -32.19 -7.35 -32.64
CA ARG A 631 -32.65 -8.35 -31.67
C ARG A 631 -32.00 -8.17 -30.29
N VAL A 632 -30.73 -7.76 -30.26
CA VAL A 632 -29.98 -7.47 -29.02
C VAL A 632 -30.36 -6.12 -28.43
#